data_AF-A0A1G1L6B0-F1
#
_entry.id   AF-A0A1G1L6B0-F1
#
_cell.length_a   1.000
_cell.length_b   1.000
_cell.length_c   1.000
_cell.angle_alpha   90.00
_cell.angle_beta   90.00
_cell.angle_gamma   90.00
#
_symmetry.space_group_name_H-M   'P 1'
#
loop_
_entity.id
_entity.type
_entity.pdbx_description
1 polymer ?
#
loop_
_entity_poly.entity_id
_entity_poly.type
_entity_poly.pdbx_seq_one_letter_code
_entity_poly.pdbx_strand_id
1 'polypeptide(L)'
;MNPYNKNERAETIRLALDECMRKARSLSMPKHTFIEKKITALKDDSIEIEGGIKFYTKKTIPSIRGASHLVLFLVTIGDGIEKEASLLTLDKDPLKGYLLDRIGSFAVESLADKLEKRLRKDYALNKKSVSSRLSPGCCDWPIEEQFKMAKVIDFSKIGVSLSEGRMMVPKKSILAIVVVADEGVF
;
A
#
# COMPACT_ATOMS: atom_id res chain seq x y z
N MET A 1 15.54 -24.95 -33.27
CA MET A 1 15.26 -23.63 -32.68
C MET A 1 16.59 -23.05 -32.22
N ASN A 2 17.01 -21.88 -32.71
CA ASN A 2 18.31 -21.30 -32.37
C ASN A 2 18.19 -20.56 -31.02
N PRO A 3 18.87 -21.02 -29.96
CA PRO A 3 18.75 -20.41 -28.66
C PRO A 3 19.30 -18.97 -28.57
N TYR A 4 19.97 -18.42 -29.59
CA TYR A 4 20.67 -17.12 -29.51
C TYR A 4 20.00 -15.92 -30.21
N ASN A 5 18.75 -16.03 -30.69
CA ASN A 5 18.07 -14.89 -31.31
C ASN A 5 17.44 -13.93 -30.28
N LYS A 6 18.12 -12.80 -30.00
CA LYS A 6 17.72 -11.80 -29.00
C LYS A 6 16.32 -11.20 -29.25
N ASN A 7 15.92 -11.05 -30.51
CA ASN A 7 14.63 -10.45 -30.88
C ASN A 7 13.45 -11.40 -30.60
N GLU A 8 13.65 -12.70 -30.78
CA GLU A 8 12.61 -13.72 -30.56
C GLU A 8 12.30 -13.92 -29.06
N ARG A 9 13.34 -13.85 -28.21
CA ARG A 9 13.18 -13.89 -26.74
C ARG A 9 12.44 -12.66 -26.21
N ALA A 10 12.78 -11.47 -26.72
CA ALA A 10 12.12 -10.24 -26.32
C ALA A 10 10.62 -10.27 -26.64
N GLU A 11 10.26 -10.75 -27.83
CA GLU A 11 8.86 -10.88 -28.24
C GLU A 11 8.10 -11.92 -27.39
N THR A 12 8.73 -13.05 -27.07
CA THR A 12 8.13 -14.06 -26.18
C THR A 12 7.81 -13.48 -24.79
N ILE A 13 8.74 -12.72 -24.20
CA ILE A 13 8.53 -12.05 -22.91
C ILE A 13 7.41 -11.02 -23.02
N ARG A 14 7.35 -10.26 -24.12
CA ARG A 14 6.30 -9.25 -24.35
C ARG A 14 4.92 -9.89 -24.42
N LEU A 15 4.77 -10.99 -25.16
CA LEU A 15 3.51 -11.74 -25.25
C LEU A 15 3.08 -12.32 -23.90
N ALA A 16 4.02 -12.89 -23.14
CA ALA A 16 3.76 -13.38 -21.79
C ALA A 16 3.30 -12.25 -20.86
N LEU A 17 3.95 -11.08 -20.93
CA LEU A 17 3.56 -9.89 -20.17
C LEU A 17 2.15 -9.42 -20.54
N ASP A 18 1.81 -9.32 -21.82
CA ASP A 18 0.49 -8.89 -22.30
C ASP A 18 -0.62 -9.84 -21.84
N GLU A 19 -0.35 -11.15 -21.82
CA GLU A 19 -1.25 -12.16 -21.27
C GLU A 19 -1.43 -12.00 -19.75
N CYS A 20 -0.33 -11.89 -19.00
CA CYS A 20 -0.36 -11.66 -17.55
C CYS A 20 -1.10 -10.35 -17.21
N MET A 21 -0.93 -9.29 -18.00
CA MET A 21 -1.64 -8.01 -17.81
C MET A 21 -3.15 -8.16 -18.01
N ARG A 22 -3.58 -8.89 -19.05
CA ARG A 22 -5.02 -9.17 -19.26
C ARG A 22 -5.60 -9.98 -18.11
N LYS A 23 -4.89 -11.01 -17.66
CA LYS A 23 -5.28 -11.85 -16.53
C LYS A 23 -5.35 -11.05 -15.22
N ALA A 24 -4.36 -10.20 -14.95
CA ALA A 24 -4.34 -9.35 -13.77
C ALA A 24 -5.56 -8.42 -13.73
N ARG A 25 -5.94 -7.82 -14.89
CA ARG A 25 -7.13 -6.97 -14.98
C ARG A 25 -8.42 -7.71 -14.65
N SER A 26 -8.56 -8.97 -15.08
CA SER A 26 -9.78 -9.74 -14.79
C SER A 26 -9.83 -10.30 -13.36
N LEU A 27 -8.69 -10.47 -12.70
CA LEU A 27 -8.59 -10.99 -11.34
C LEU A 27 -8.56 -9.89 -10.26
N SER A 28 -8.22 -8.65 -10.62
CA SER A 28 -8.05 -7.55 -9.67
C SER A 28 -9.39 -7.07 -9.13
N MET A 29 -9.50 -6.97 -7.81
CA MET A 29 -10.65 -6.46 -7.09
C MET A 29 -10.23 -5.28 -6.19
N PRO A 30 -9.97 -4.09 -6.76
CA PRO A 30 -9.46 -2.95 -6.01
C PRO A 30 -10.48 -2.45 -4.99
N LYS A 31 -10.07 -2.35 -3.73
CA LYS A 31 -10.85 -1.80 -2.61
C LYS A 31 -9.97 -0.90 -1.77
N HIS A 32 -10.60 0.08 -1.11
CA HIS A 32 -9.92 0.97 -0.18
C HIS A 32 -10.85 1.41 0.94
N THR A 33 -10.27 1.74 2.09
CA THR A 33 -10.92 2.42 3.20
C THR A 33 -9.93 3.37 3.84
N PHE A 34 -10.41 4.44 4.46
CA PHE A 34 -9.59 5.36 5.23
C PHE A 34 -10.36 5.90 6.43
N ILE A 35 -9.62 6.39 7.42
CA ILE A 35 -10.14 7.05 8.60
C ILE A 35 -9.23 8.20 8.98
N GLU A 36 -9.82 9.36 9.23
CA GLU A 36 -9.13 10.53 9.76
C GLU A 36 -9.15 10.51 11.29
N LYS A 37 -8.02 10.91 11.88
CA LYS A 37 -7.83 11.04 13.32
C LYS A 37 -7.08 12.32 13.64
N LYS A 38 -7.58 13.06 14.63
CA LYS A 38 -6.88 14.23 15.15
C LYS A 38 -5.59 13.79 15.86
N ILE A 39 -4.49 14.50 15.59
CA ILE A 39 -3.24 14.35 16.34
C ILE A 39 -3.38 15.15 17.63
N THR A 40 -3.20 14.48 18.78
CA THR A 40 -3.32 15.08 20.11
C THR A 40 -1.96 15.48 20.68
N ALA A 41 -0.90 14.77 20.31
CA ALA A 41 0.46 15.14 20.65
C ALA A 41 1.45 14.66 19.58
N LEU A 42 2.45 15.51 19.29
CA LEU A 42 3.58 15.17 18.44
C LEU A 42 4.87 15.41 19.24
N LYS A 43 5.62 14.35 19.52
CA LYS A 43 6.90 14.39 20.25
C LYS A 43 8.04 13.97 19.32
N ASP A 44 9.28 14.14 19.75
CA ASP A 44 10.46 13.84 18.91
C ASP A 44 10.59 12.37 18.45
N ASP A 45 9.86 11.44 19.08
CA ASP A 45 9.90 10.01 18.79
C ASP A 45 8.51 9.37 18.60
N SER A 46 7.44 10.15 18.67
CA SER A 46 6.09 9.58 18.74
C SER A 46 4.96 10.51 18.31
N ILE A 47 3.91 9.88 17.80
CA ILE A 47 2.65 10.50 17.37
C ILE A 47 1.54 9.93 18.23
N GLU A 48 0.76 10.78 18.88
CA GLU A 48 -0.44 10.40 19.61
C GLU A 48 -1.67 10.95 18.91
N ILE A 49 -2.70 10.10 18.79
CA ILE A 49 -3.97 10.45 18.14
C ILE A 49 -5.12 10.35 19.13
N GLU A 50 -6.26 10.95 18.76
CA GLU A 50 -7.51 10.78 19.48
C GLU A 50 -7.83 9.28 19.72
N GLY A 51 -8.38 8.97 20.89
CA GLY A 51 -8.55 7.59 21.35
C GLY A 51 -7.34 7.00 22.07
N GLY A 52 -6.29 7.79 22.33
CA GLY A 52 -5.15 7.41 23.18
C GLY A 52 -4.17 6.44 22.52
N ILE A 53 -4.24 6.28 21.20
CA ILE A 53 -3.34 5.43 20.44
C ILE A 53 -2.07 6.21 20.12
N LYS A 54 -0.93 5.57 20.38
CA LYS A 54 0.39 6.16 20.22
C LYS A 54 1.29 5.29 19.35
N PHE A 55 1.88 5.90 18.32
CA PHE A 55 2.85 5.29 17.42
C PHE A 55 4.25 5.81 17.71
N TYR A 56 5.27 4.95 17.61
CA TYR A 56 6.67 5.32 17.82
C TYR A 56 7.45 5.26 16.50
N THR A 57 8.05 6.38 16.14
CA THR A 57 8.94 6.55 14.99
C THR A 57 9.72 7.83 15.21
N LYS A 58 11.04 7.81 15.07
CA LYS A 58 11.90 8.98 15.33
C LYS A 58 12.30 9.68 14.05
N LYS A 59 12.65 8.93 13.00
CA LYS A 59 13.11 9.49 11.72
C LYS A 59 11.96 10.10 10.90
N THR A 60 10.72 9.69 11.15
CA THR A 60 9.54 10.22 10.45
C THR A 60 9.02 11.52 11.04
N ILE A 61 9.25 11.79 12.33
CA ILE A 61 8.71 12.97 13.02
C ILE A 61 9.10 14.29 12.34
N PRO A 62 10.37 14.51 11.93
CA PRO A 62 10.76 15.76 11.31
C PRO A 62 9.94 16.10 10.04
N SER A 63 9.55 15.09 9.25
CA SER A 63 8.79 15.29 8.01
C SER A 63 7.29 15.48 8.21
N ILE A 64 6.79 15.40 9.45
CA ILE A 64 5.36 15.54 9.78
C ILE A 64 5.10 16.63 10.82
N ARG A 65 6.10 17.47 11.14
CA ARG A 65 5.93 18.61 12.05
C ARG A 65 4.88 19.57 11.50
N GLY A 66 4.05 20.11 12.40
CA GLY A 66 2.91 20.97 12.02
C GLY A 66 1.65 20.20 11.62
N ALA A 67 1.69 18.86 11.57
CA ALA A 67 0.51 18.04 11.35
C ALA A 67 -0.53 18.23 12.46
N SER A 68 -1.78 18.39 12.06
CA SER A 68 -2.95 18.49 12.93
C SER A 68 -3.80 17.23 12.91
N HIS A 69 -3.79 16.50 11.79
CA HIS A 69 -4.54 15.27 11.60
C HIS A 69 -3.67 14.23 10.90
N LEU A 70 -4.07 12.97 11.06
CA LEU A 70 -3.51 11.81 10.41
C LEU A 70 -4.67 11.09 9.71
N VAL A 71 -4.48 10.72 8.46
CA VAL A 71 -5.39 9.86 7.72
C VAL A 71 -4.71 8.51 7.56
N LEU A 72 -5.26 7.50 8.21
CA LEU A 72 -4.87 6.11 8.04
C LEU A 72 -5.69 5.52 6.91
N PHE A 73 -5.05 4.89 5.95
CA PHE A 73 -5.74 4.22 4.86
C PHE A 73 -5.21 2.82 4.62
N LEU A 74 -6.10 1.98 4.10
CA LEU A 74 -5.84 0.61 3.73
C LEU A 74 -6.38 0.38 2.32
N VAL A 75 -5.55 -0.22 1.46
CA VAL A 75 -5.93 -0.62 0.11
C VAL A 75 -5.62 -2.09 -0.13
N THR A 76 -6.37 -2.73 -1.01
CA THR A 76 -6.10 -4.10 -1.48
C THR A 76 -6.59 -4.25 -2.92
N ILE A 77 -6.00 -5.18 -3.67
CA ILE A 77 -6.50 -5.61 -4.98
C ILE A 77 -7.11 -7.02 -4.94
N GLY A 78 -7.38 -7.55 -3.75
CA GLY A 78 -7.87 -8.91 -3.55
C GLY A 78 -6.75 -9.96 -3.66
N ASP A 79 -7.12 -11.23 -3.55
CA ASP A 79 -6.18 -12.37 -3.58
C ASP A 79 -6.10 -13.09 -4.94
N GLY A 80 -6.91 -12.69 -5.93
CA GLY A 80 -7.00 -13.39 -7.22
C GLY A 80 -5.66 -13.47 -7.95
N ILE A 81 -4.93 -12.36 -8.01
CA ILE A 81 -3.62 -12.28 -8.67
C ILE A 81 -2.58 -13.16 -7.97
N GLU A 82 -2.47 -13.09 -6.64
CA GLU A 82 -1.47 -13.89 -5.90
C GLU A 82 -1.78 -15.38 -5.90
N LYS A 83 -3.07 -15.77 -5.88
CA LYS A 83 -3.50 -17.17 -6.05
C LYS A 83 -3.12 -17.69 -7.43
N GLU A 84 -3.45 -16.97 -8.49
CA GLU A 84 -3.11 -17.39 -9.85
C GLU A 84 -1.59 -17.42 -10.09
N ALA A 85 -0.85 -16.43 -9.58
CA ALA A 85 0.60 -16.40 -9.65
C ALA A 85 1.24 -17.62 -8.95
N SER A 86 0.71 -18.00 -7.79
CA SER A 86 1.16 -19.19 -7.06
C SER A 86 0.87 -20.48 -7.85
N LEU A 87 -0.32 -20.60 -8.44
CA LEU A 87 -0.69 -21.74 -9.29
C LEU A 87 0.20 -21.86 -10.53
N LEU A 88 0.51 -20.74 -11.18
CA LEU A 88 1.41 -20.71 -12.34
C LEU A 88 2.83 -21.12 -11.96
N THR A 89 3.30 -20.68 -10.80
CA THR A 89 4.66 -20.95 -10.31
C THR A 89 4.88 -22.43 -9.99
N LEU A 90 3.88 -23.10 -9.40
CA LEU A 90 4.02 -24.47 -8.94
C LEU A 90 4.04 -25.51 -10.07
N ASP A 91 3.27 -25.33 -11.15
CA ASP A 91 3.04 -26.47 -12.08
C ASP A 91 2.66 -26.09 -13.51
N LYS A 92 2.87 -24.83 -13.95
CA LYS A 92 2.47 -24.41 -15.32
C LYS A 92 3.52 -23.57 -16.05
N ASP A 93 3.93 -22.45 -15.47
CA ASP A 93 4.82 -21.48 -16.11
C ASP A 93 5.39 -20.52 -15.03
N PRO A 94 6.59 -20.81 -14.48
CA PRO A 94 7.20 -19.98 -13.44
C PRO A 94 7.48 -18.54 -13.86
N LEU A 95 7.75 -18.30 -15.15
CA LEU A 95 7.96 -16.94 -15.66
C LEU A 95 6.65 -16.14 -15.59
N LYS A 96 5.54 -16.70 -16.08
CA LYS A 96 4.23 -16.04 -15.97
C LYS A 96 3.79 -15.87 -14.52
N GLY A 97 4.06 -16.85 -13.65
CA GLY A 97 3.81 -16.74 -12.21
C GLY A 97 4.54 -15.55 -11.60
N TYR A 98 5.84 -15.41 -11.89
CA TYR A 98 6.64 -14.26 -11.46
C TYR A 98 6.12 -12.93 -12.03
N LEU A 99 5.85 -12.86 -13.33
CA LEU A 99 5.33 -11.65 -13.98
C LEU A 99 3.99 -11.22 -13.36
N LEU A 100 3.08 -12.16 -13.14
CA LEU A 100 1.77 -11.89 -12.58
C LEU A 100 1.85 -11.40 -11.12
N ASP A 101 2.73 -12.00 -10.30
CA ASP A 101 2.98 -11.53 -8.94
C ASP A 101 3.50 -10.09 -8.92
N ARG A 102 4.46 -9.77 -9.81
CA ARG A 102 5.02 -8.42 -9.95
C ARG A 102 3.99 -7.41 -10.40
N ILE A 103 3.17 -7.76 -11.39
CA ILE A 103 2.04 -6.92 -11.82
C ILE A 103 1.12 -6.63 -10.64
N GLY A 104 0.81 -7.63 -9.80
CA GLY A 104 0.04 -7.45 -8.57
C GLY A 104 0.67 -6.43 -7.62
N SER A 105 1.98 -6.51 -7.39
CA SER A 105 2.70 -5.55 -6.55
C SER A 105 2.63 -4.13 -7.10
N PHE A 106 2.84 -3.94 -8.41
CA PHE A 106 2.69 -2.62 -9.04
C PHE A 106 1.25 -2.11 -9.01
N ALA A 107 0.26 -3.00 -9.15
CA ALA A 107 -1.13 -2.62 -9.15
C ALA A 107 -1.60 -2.09 -7.78
N VAL A 108 -1.20 -2.74 -6.68
CA VAL A 108 -1.57 -2.25 -5.33
C VAL A 108 -0.85 -0.95 -4.98
N GLU A 109 0.42 -0.79 -5.36
CA GLU A 109 1.13 0.51 -5.21
C GLU A 109 0.45 1.62 -6.02
N SER A 110 0.07 1.33 -7.28
CA SER A 110 -0.65 2.30 -8.10
C SER A 110 -2.01 2.69 -7.49
N LEU A 111 -2.69 1.76 -6.80
CA LEU A 111 -3.92 2.05 -6.08
C LEU A 111 -3.67 2.95 -4.86
N ALA A 112 -2.62 2.69 -4.08
CA ALA A 112 -2.21 3.53 -2.96
C ALA A 112 -1.86 4.95 -3.43
N ASP A 113 -1.06 5.08 -4.50
CA ASP A 113 -0.70 6.39 -5.09
C ASP A 113 -1.94 7.17 -5.55
N LYS A 114 -2.93 6.49 -6.13
CA LYS A 114 -4.19 7.13 -6.55
C LYS A 114 -4.98 7.64 -5.36
N LEU A 115 -5.04 6.86 -4.27
CA LEU A 115 -5.72 7.29 -3.05
C LEU A 115 -5.00 8.46 -2.39
N GLU A 116 -3.67 8.43 -2.29
CA GLU A 116 -2.85 9.53 -1.78
C GLU A 116 -3.09 10.82 -2.60
N LYS A 117 -3.06 10.73 -3.93
CA LYS A 117 -3.35 11.87 -4.82
C LYS A 117 -4.77 12.40 -4.66
N ARG A 118 -5.75 11.52 -4.44
CA ARG A 118 -7.14 11.91 -4.17
C ARG A 118 -7.22 12.67 -2.85
N LEU A 119 -6.69 12.11 -1.76
CA LEU A 119 -6.66 12.77 -0.45
C LEU A 119 -6.02 14.15 -0.54
N ARG A 120 -4.86 14.27 -1.21
CA ARG A 120 -4.19 15.56 -1.41
C ARG A 120 -5.07 16.58 -2.13
N LYS A 121 -5.82 16.18 -3.16
CA LYS A 121 -6.77 17.05 -3.86
C LYS A 121 -7.94 17.45 -2.96
N ASP A 122 -8.52 16.50 -2.24
CA ASP A 122 -9.69 16.71 -1.40
C ASP A 122 -9.37 17.67 -0.23
N TYR A 123 -8.19 17.54 0.39
CA TYR A 123 -7.74 18.47 1.45
C TYR A 123 -7.32 19.85 0.93
N ALA A 124 -6.76 19.94 -0.27
CA ALA A 124 -6.39 21.22 -0.88
C ALA A 124 -7.60 22.16 -1.06
N LEU A 125 -8.80 21.60 -1.28
CA LEU A 125 -10.05 22.38 -1.35
C LEU A 125 -10.34 23.17 -0.05
N ASN A 126 -9.78 22.71 1.07
CA ASN A 126 -9.93 23.32 2.38
C ASN A 126 -8.66 24.06 2.87
N LYS A 127 -7.76 24.44 1.95
CA LYS A 127 -6.47 25.10 2.27
C LYS A 127 -5.63 24.29 3.25
N LYS A 128 -5.54 22.99 3.01
CA LYS A 128 -4.69 22.05 3.75
C LYS A 128 -3.68 21.40 2.82
N SER A 129 -2.53 21.03 3.38
CA SER A 129 -1.50 20.25 2.69
C SER A 129 -1.46 18.82 3.24
N VAL A 130 -1.04 17.86 2.41
CA VAL A 130 -0.97 16.43 2.75
C VAL A 130 0.41 15.90 2.42
N SER A 131 1.06 15.26 3.39
CA SER A 131 2.39 14.67 3.23
C SER A 131 2.43 13.56 2.18
N SER A 132 3.62 13.08 1.86
CA SER A 132 3.79 11.73 1.27
C SER A 132 3.33 10.66 2.26
N ARG A 133 2.94 9.49 1.75
CA ARG A 133 2.53 8.36 2.61
C ARG A 133 3.69 7.81 3.43
N LEU A 134 3.36 7.29 4.61
CA LEU A 134 4.27 6.63 5.54
C LEU A 134 3.67 5.29 5.95
N SER A 135 4.48 4.24 5.95
CA SER A 135 4.03 2.89 6.30
C SER A 135 4.93 2.28 7.37
N PRO A 136 4.37 1.52 8.34
CA PRO A 136 5.17 0.65 9.20
C PRO A 136 6.03 -0.32 8.37
N GLY A 137 7.24 -0.59 8.85
CA GLY A 137 8.25 -1.38 8.11
C GLY A 137 9.12 -0.55 7.16
N CYS A 138 8.82 0.74 6.97
CA CYS A 138 9.70 1.68 6.27
C CYS A 138 10.53 2.53 7.26
N CYS A 139 11.74 2.90 6.84
CA CYS A 139 12.66 3.70 7.64
C CYS A 139 12.94 3.10 9.02
N ASP A 140 12.53 3.77 10.10
CA ASP A 140 12.65 3.31 11.48
C ASP A 140 11.30 2.96 12.11
N TRP A 141 10.21 2.99 11.34
CA TRP A 141 8.88 2.70 11.86
C TRP A 141 8.74 1.18 12.04
N PRO A 142 8.61 0.66 13.27
CA PRO A 142 8.50 -0.78 13.50
C PRO A 142 7.27 -1.37 12.83
N ILE A 143 7.41 -2.52 12.17
CA ILE A 143 6.31 -3.19 11.47
C ILE A 143 5.18 -3.62 12.43
N GLU A 144 5.50 -3.83 13.70
CA GLU A 144 4.57 -4.16 14.78
C GLU A 144 3.54 -3.05 15.05
N GLU A 145 3.89 -1.79 14.75
CA GLU A 145 2.97 -0.65 14.92
C GLU A 145 1.71 -0.77 14.04
N GLN A 146 1.76 -1.58 12.97
CA GLN A 146 0.57 -1.87 12.16
C GLN A 146 -0.55 -2.57 12.95
N PHE A 147 -0.24 -3.29 14.03
CA PHE A 147 -1.28 -3.86 14.91
C PHE A 147 -2.04 -2.76 15.66
N LYS A 148 -1.38 -1.64 16.00
CA LYS A 148 -2.06 -0.49 16.60
C LYS A 148 -2.92 0.21 15.54
N MET A 149 -2.43 0.31 14.30
CA MET A 149 -3.23 0.83 13.18
C MET A 149 -4.49 0.00 12.92
N ALA A 150 -4.41 -1.33 13.05
CA ALA A 150 -5.56 -2.23 12.95
C ALA A 150 -6.63 -2.03 14.05
N LYS A 151 -6.30 -1.35 15.16
CA LYS A 151 -7.27 -0.92 16.17
C LYS A 151 -7.97 0.39 15.80
N VAL A 152 -7.41 1.15 14.86
CA VAL A 152 -7.92 2.46 14.40
C VAL A 152 -8.82 2.29 13.18
N ILE A 153 -8.38 1.48 12.21
CA ILE A 153 -9.10 1.24 10.96
C ILE A 153 -9.60 -0.20 10.90
N ASP A 154 -10.84 -0.39 10.47
CA ASP A 154 -11.44 -1.70 10.33
C ASP A 154 -11.03 -2.35 9.00
N PHE A 155 -10.11 -3.32 9.09
CA PHE A 155 -9.58 -4.04 7.92
C PHE A 155 -10.66 -4.91 7.25
N SER A 156 -11.63 -5.40 8.03
CA SER A 156 -12.67 -6.31 7.54
C SER A 156 -13.58 -5.66 6.50
N LYS A 157 -13.73 -4.31 6.56
CA LYS A 157 -14.51 -3.53 5.57
C LYS A 157 -14.10 -3.78 4.13
N ILE A 158 -12.83 -4.08 3.89
CA ILE A 158 -12.32 -4.38 2.55
C ILE A 158 -11.83 -5.81 2.40
N GLY A 159 -12.12 -6.68 3.37
CA GLY A 159 -11.75 -8.09 3.34
C GLY A 159 -10.26 -8.33 3.51
N VAL A 160 -9.58 -7.48 4.28
CA VAL A 160 -8.18 -7.68 4.67
C VAL A 160 -8.13 -8.17 6.12
N SER A 161 -7.14 -9.00 6.43
CA SER A 161 -6.78 -9.37 7.79
C SER A 161 -5.27 -9.27 7.99
N LEU A 162 -4.83 -9.30 9.25
CA LEU A 162 -3.43 -9.30 9.62
C LEU A 162 -3.12 -10.62 10.33
N SER A 163 -2.20 -11.40 9.77
CA SER A 163 -1.76 -12.65 10.37
C SER A 163 -0.88 -12.42 11.61
N GLU A 164 -0.70 -13.45 12.44
CA GLU A 164 0.22 -13.44 13.58
C GLU A 164 1.65 -13.09 13.15
N GLY A 165 2.05 -13.56 11.97
CA GLY A 165 3.33 -13.25 11.33
C GLY A 165 3.41 -11.86 10.71
N ARG A 166 2.48 -10.93 11.01
CA ARG A 166 2.49 -9.52 10.58
C ARG A 166 2.31 -9.31 9.07
N MET A 167 1.89 -10.35 8.35
CA MET A 167 1.56 -10.26 6.94
C MET A 167 0.08 -9.95 6.78
N MET A 168 -0.23 -8.99 5.91
CA MET A 168 -1.60 -8.76 5.46
C MET A 168 -2.05 -9.91 4.55
N VAL A 169 -3.33 -10.26 4.67
CA VAL A 169 -4.01 -11.23 3.80
C VAL A 169 -5.26 -10.56 3.26
N PRO A 170 -5.39 -10.33 1.93
CA PRO A 170 -4.45 -10.68 0.85
C PRO A 170 -3.08 -9.99 0.96
N LYS A 171 -2.01 -10.60 0.40
CA LYS A 171 -0.64 -10.04 0.46
C LYS A 171 -0.51 -8.78 -0.39
N LYS A 172 -1.31 -8.66 -1.47
CA LYS A 172 -1.38 -7.44 -2.29
C LYS A 172 -2.27 -6.38 -1.63
N SER A 173 -1.84 -5.93 -0.45
CA SER A 173 -2.48 -4.90 0.36
C SER A 173 -1.44 -3.91 0.90
N ILE A 174 -1.84 -2.67 1.13
CA ILE A 174 -0.97 -1.61 1.70
C ILE A 174 -1.74 -0.89 2.80
N LEU A 175 -1.12 -0.81 3.97
CA LEU A 175 -1.52 0.04 5.09
C LEU A 175 -0.54 1.21 5.20
N ALA A 176 -1.06 2.42 5.21
CA ALA A 176 -0.23 3.62 5.29
C ALA A 176 -0.99 4.77 5.94
N ILE A 177 -0.24 5.74 6.45
CA ILE A 177 -0.78 7.02 6.88
C ILE A 177 -0.34 8.11 5.91
N VAL A 178 -1.12 9.18 5.85
CA VAL A 178 -0.65 10.53 5.49
C VAL A 178 -0.98 11.47 6.63
N VAL A 179 -0.23 12.55 6.77
CA VAL A 179 -0.57 13.60 7.72
C VAL A 179 -1.09 14.84 7.01
N VAL A 180 -1.93 15.60 7.72
CA VAL A 180 -2.60 16.80 7.21
C VAL A 180 -2.22 17.98 8.07
N ALA A 181 -1.82 19.06 7.42
CA ALA A 181 -1.45 20.33 8.05
C ALA A 181 -2.06 21.50 7.28
N ASP A 182 -1.82 22.72 7.75
CA ASP A 182 -2.17 23.92 7.00
C ASP A 182 -1.46 23.96 5.63
N GLU A 183 -2.02 24.72 4.70
CA GLU A 183 -1.43 24.90 3.37
C GLU A 183 0.04 25.36 3.45
N GLY A 184 0.90 24.78 2.60
CA GLY A 184 2.32 25.12 2.51
C GLY A 184 3.24 24.45 3.53
N VAL A 185 2.72 23.60 4.42
CA VAL A 185 3.55 22.84 5.38
C VAL A 185 4.23 21.63 4.73
N PHE A 186 3.53 20.93 3.82
CA PHE A 186 4.05 19.78 3.06
C PHE A 186 4.09 20.06 1.56
#